data_AF-A0A934CIA3-F1
#
_entry.id   AF-A0A934CIA3-F1
#
_cell.length_a   1.000
_cell.length_b   1.000
_cell.length_c   1.000
_cell.angle_alpha   90.00
_cell.angle_beta   90.00
_cell.angle_gamma   90.00
#
_symmetry.space_group_name_H-M   'P 1'
#
loop_
_entity.id
_entity.type
_entity.pdbx_description
1 polymer ?
#
loop_
_entity_poly.entity_id
_entity_poly.type
_entity_poly.pdbx_seq_one_letter_code
_entity_poly.pdbx_strand_id
1 'polypeptide(L)'
;MESIRIILIGAGETGTPLLRQLLAAPFVKVLGVADLNDQMPGIKLAREHHVPTSNDFMTLVRLGDAVDIVIDVTGVAKVREQLREYMQASGNRHTIIMHELIAVLLMSLSQGKLVSTKHKSVDYD
;
A
#
# COMPACT_ATOMS: atom_id res chain seq x y z
N MET A 1 5.33 -11.12 19.85
CA MET A 1 5.71 -9.73 19.52
C MET A 1 4.52 -9.13 18.79
N GLU A 2 4.01 -8.00 19.25
CA GLU A 2 2.96 -7.30 18.48
C GLU A 2 3.58 -6.83 17.15
N SER A 3 2.93 -7.15 16.05
CA SER A 3 3.36 -6.80 14.70
C SER A 3 2.32 -5.91 14.06
N ILE A 4 2.74 -4.80 13.44
CA ILE A 4 1.84 -3.95 12.66
C ILE A 4 1.50 -4.67 11.37
N ARG A 5 0.21 -4.96 11.15
CA ARG A 5 -0.29 -5.75 10.02
C ARG A 5 -0.70 -4.84 8.89
N ILE A 6 -0.03 -4.97 7.77
CA ILE A 6 -0.09 -3.99 6.68
C ILE A 6 -0.51 -4.67 5.39
N ILE A 7 -1.36 -4.00 4.61
CA ILE A 7 -1.52 -4.28 3.18
C ILE A 7 -0.98 -3.10 2.37
N LEU A 8 -0.40 -3.38 1.20
CA LEU A 8 0.12 -2.37 0.29
C LEU A 8 -0.67 -2.41 -1.03
N ILE A 9 -1.15 -1.26 -1.48
CA ILE A 9 -1.86 -1.08 -2.75
C ILE A 9 -1.04 -0.17 -3.65
N GLY A 10 -0.64 -0.68 -4.81
CA GLY A 10 0.34 -0.08 -5.71
C GLY A 10 1.74 -0.63 -5.45
N ALA A 11 2.23 -1.43 -6.39
CA ALA A 11 3.51 -2.14 -6.31
C ALA A 11 4.55 -1.58 -7.29
N GLY A 12 4.39 -0.31 -7.68
CA GLY A 12 5.24 0.38 -8.65
C GLY A 12 6.50 1.01 -8.08
N GLU A 13 6.91 2.13 -8.70
CA GLU A 13 8.16 2.84 -8.37
C GLU A 13 8.18 3.36 -6.93
N THR A 14 7.06 3.88 -6.42
CA THR A 14 6.93 4.34 -5.02
C THR A 14 6.72 3.17 -4.05
N GLY A 15 5.89 2.19 -4.44
CA GLY A 15 5.50 1.08 -3.57
C GLY A 15 6.60 0.04 -3.34
N THR A 16 7.42 -0.26 -4.34
CA THR A 16 8.45 -1.31 -4.24
C THR A 16 9.55 -0.98 -3.21
N PRO A 17 10.14 0.24 -3.20
CA PRO A 17 11.13 0.60 -2.18
C PRO A 17 10.55 0.58 -0.77
N LEU A 18 9.31 1.06 -0.60
CA LEU A 18 8.61 0.99 0.68
C LEU A 18 8.38 -0.46 1.12
N LEU A 19 7.89 -1.32 0.22
CA LEU A 19 7.69 -2.75 0.48
C LEU A 19 8.97 -3.42 0.99
N ARG A 20 10.13 -3.10 0.40
CA ARG A 20 11.42 -3.62 0.85
C ARG A 20 11.73 -3.24 2.30
N GLN A 21 11.45 -2.00 2.70
CA GLN A 21 11.63 -1.56 4.08
C GLN A 21 10.65 -2.26 5.03
N LEU A 22 9.38 -2.41 4.62
CA LEU A 22 8.35 -3.10 5.40
C LEU A 22 8.70 -4.58 5.62
N LEU A 23 9.17 -5.28 4.60
CA LEU A 23 9.57 -6.69 4.68
C LEU A 23 10.82 -6.91 5.54
N ALA A 24 11.70 -5.91 5.64
CA ALA A 24 12.90 -5.97 6.47
C ALA A 24 12.64 -5.63 7.94
N ALA A 25 11.49 -5.02 8.27
CA ALA A 25 11.17 -4.59 9.61
C ALA A 25 10.58 -5.74 10.46
N PRO A 26 11.24 -6.18 11.55
CA PRO A 26 10.80 -7.34 12.33
C PRO A 26 9.49 -7.11 13.10
N PHE A 27 9.04 -5.86 13.21
CA PHE A 27 7.80 -5.45 13.85
C PHE A 27 6.65 -5.24 12.83
N VAL A 28 6.86 -5.59 11.56
CA VAL A 28 5.84 -5.47 10.50
C VAL A 28 5.48 -6.86 9.97
N LYS A 29 4.18 -7.07 9.73
CA LYS A 29 3.67 -8.21 8.99
C LYS A 29 2.93 -7.71 7.76
N VAL A 30 3.49 -7.93 6.57
CA VAL A 30 2.79 -7.63 5.32
C VAL A 30 1.80 -8.77 5.03
N LEU A 31 0.50 -8.46 5.07
CA LEU A 31 -0.59 -9.41 4.84
C LEU A 31 -0.87 -9.62 3.35
N GLY A 32 -0.58 -8.63 2.52
CA GLY A 32 -0.72 -8.74 1.08
C GLY A 32 -0.30 -7.49 0.32
N VAL A 33 -0.04 -7.67 -0.96
CA VAL A 33 0.28 -6.59 -1.90
C VAL A 33 -0.67 -6.67 -3.10
N ALA A 34 -1.27 -5.55 -3.48
CA ALA A 34 -2.16 -5.48 -4.63
C ALA A 34 -1.65 -4.52 -5.70
N ASP A 35 -1.71 -4.95 -6.95
CA ASP A 35 -1.47 -4.14 -8.14
C ASP A 35 -2.21 -4.78 -9.32
N LEU A 36 -2.74 -3.97 -10.24
CA LEU A 36 -3.42 -4.46 -11.44
C LEU A 36 -2.45 -5.16 -12.39
N ASN A 37 -1.16 -4.81 -12.35
CA ASN A 37 -0.13 -5.38 -13.17
C ASN A 37 0.72 -6.40 -12.38
N ASP A 38 0.51 -7.68 -12.66
CA ASP A 38 1.24 -8.80 -12.04
C ASP A 38 2.75 -8.83 -12.33
N GLN A 39 3.23 -7.98 -13.25
CA GLN A 39 4.64 -7.86 -13.60
C GLN A 39 5.37 -6.75 -12.85
N MET A 40 4.68 -5.99 -11.99
CA MET A 40 5.31 -4.90 -11.24
C MET A 40 6.42 -5.42 -10.31
N PRO A 41 7.51 -4.66 -10.13
CA PRO A 41 8.63 -5.09 -9.28
C PRO A 41 8.21 -5.45 -7.85
N GLY A 42 7.26 -4.71 -7.26
CA GLY A 42 6.78 -4.98 -5.92
C GLY A 42 5.95 -6.26 -5.82
N ILE A 43 5.24 -6.67 -6.89
CA ILE A 43 4.52 -7.95 -6.93
C ILE A 43 5.52 -9.11 -6.95
N LYS A 44 6.58 -9.01 -7.76
CA LYS A 44 7.65 -10.02 -7.78
C LYS A 44 8.33 -10.14 -6.42
N LEU A 45 8.68 -9.01 -5.81
CA LEU A 45 9.26 -8.95 -4.47
C LEU A 45 8.34 -9.57 -3.41
N ALA A 46 7.04 -9.30 -3.45
CA ALA A 46 6.08 -9.89 -2.53
C ALA A 46 6.06 -11.43 -2.65
N ARG A 47 6.03 -11.95 -3.88
CA ARG A 47 6.04 -13.40 -4.15
C ARG A 47 7.32 -14.07 -3.66
N GLU A 48 8.48 -13.45 -3.87
CA GLU A 48 9.78 -13.94 -3.36
C GLU A 48 9.78 -14.07 -1.83
N HIS A 49 9.08 -13.17 -1.14
CA HIS A 49 8.91 -13.18 0.31
C HIS A 49 7.66 -13.96 0.79
N HIS A 50 7.01 -14.74 -0.08
CA HIS A 50 5.81 -15.53 0.22
C HIS A 50 4.63 -14.69 0.76
N VAL A 51 4.56 -13.40 0.38
CA VAL A 51 3.44 -12.52 0.70
C VAL A 51 2.35 -12.68 -0.36
N PRO A 52 1.07 -12.86 0.03
CA PRO A 52 -0.04 -12.93 -0.91
C PRO A 52 -0.11 -11.72 -1.84
N THR A 53 -0.35 -11.97 -3.13
CA THR A 53 -0.53 -10.91 -4.13
C THR A 53 -1.93 -10.96 -4.73
N SER A 54 -2.51 -9.81 -5.05
CA SER A 54 -3.82 -9.74 -5.69
C SER A 54 -3.88 -8.67 -6.78
N ASN A 55 -4.70 -8.92 -7.79
CA ASN A 55 -5.07 -7.90 -8.79
C ASN A 55 -6.34 -7.13 -8.40
N ASP A 56 -7.02 -7.54 -7.34
CA ASP A 56 -8.16 -6.83 -6.75
C ASP A 56 -7.82 -6.47 -5.30
N PHE A 57 -7.47 -5.22 -5.06
CA PHE A 57 -7.11 -4.76 -3.71
C PHE A 57 -8.25 -4.94 -2.70
N MET A 58 -9.51 -4.99 -3.14
CA MET A 58 -10.65 -5.21 -2.24
C MET A 58 -10.61 -6.59 -1.59
N THR A 59 -10.00 -7.59 -2.24
CA THR A 59 -9.78 -8.91 -1.62
C THR A 59 -8.93 -8.82 -0.35
N LEU A 60 -7.97 -7.89 -0.30
CA LEU A 60 -7.11 -7.65 0.86
C LEU A 60 -7.78 -6.74 1.88
N VAL A 61 -8.48 -5.69 1.44
CA VAL A 61 -9.19 -4.76 2.32
C VAL A 61 -10.30 -5.46 3.11
N ARG A 62 -10.95 -6.46 2.51
CA ARG A 62 -12.00 -7.28 3.14
C ARG A 62 -11.52 -8.16 4.29
N LEU A 63 -10.21 -8.22 4.56
CA LEU A 63 -9.68 -8.83 5.77
C LEU A 63 -10.09 -8.06 7.05
N GLY A 64 -10.60 -6.82 6.91
CA GLY A 64 -11.23 -6.07 8.00
C GLY A 64 -10.26 -5.79 9.15
N ASP A 65 -10.69 -6.04 10.39
CA ASP A 65 -9.90 -5.79 11.61
C ASP A 65 -8.63 -6.64 11.72
N ALA A 66 -8.41 -7.57 10.79
CA ALA A 66 -7.12 -8.23 10.64
C ALA A 66 -6.01 -7.28 10.11
N VAL A 67 -6.38 -6.15 9.52
CA VAL A 67 -5.48 -5.16 8.90
C VAL A 67 -5.40 -3.92 9.79
N ASP A 68 -4.19 -3.53 10.21
CA ASP A 68 -3.99 -2.30 10.99
C ASP A 68 -3.84 -1.09 10.06
N ILE A 69 -3.09 -1.23 8.96
CA ILE A 69 -2.82 -0.14 8.02
C ILE A 69 -2.98 -0.61 6.57
N VAL A 70 -3.78 0.14 5.81
CA VAL A 70 -3.79 0.09 4.34
C VAL A 70 -2.90 1.20 3.82
N ILE A 71 -1.84 0.84 3.08
CA ILE A 71 -0.97 1.80 2.42
C ILE A 71 -1.39 1.92 0.95
N ASP A 72 -1.96 3.06 0.57
CA ASP A 72 -2.31 3.37 -0.82
C ASP A 72 -1.27 4.30 -1.44
N VAL A 73 -0.47 3.73 -2.35
CA VAL A 73 0.54 4.45 -3.15
C VAL A 73 0.23 4.37 -4.65
N THR A 74 -1.04 4.20 -5.00
CA THR A 74 -1.49 4.21 -6.41
C THR A 74 -1.57 5.61 -6.99
N GLY A 75 -1.86 6.59 -6.12
CA GLY A 75 -2.21 7.96 -6.49
C GLY A 75 -3.53 8.11 -7.26
N VAL A 76 -4.28 7.02 -7.46
CA VAL A 76 -5.55 7.01 -8.18
C VAL A 76 -6.68 7.48 -7.26
N ALA A 77 -7.40 8.53 -7.64
CA ALA A 77 -8.49 9.09 -6.85
C ALA A 77 -9.60 8.07 -6.55
N LYS A 78 -9.93 7.22 -7.52
CA LYS A 78 -10.93 6.16 -7.39
C LYS A 78 -10.57 5.13 -6.32
N VAL A 79 -9.30 4.76 -6.18
CA VAL A 79 -8.86 3.82 -5.13
C VAL A 79 -9.08 4.44 -3.76
N ARG A 80 -8.69 5.71 -3.58
CA ARG A 80 -8.91 6.45 -2.34
C ARG A 80 -10.38 6.56 -1.97
N GLU A 81 -11.25 6.81 -2.94
CA GLU A 81 -12.70 6.89 -2.75
C GLU A 81 -13.28 5.53 -2.33
N GLN A 82 -12.98 4.47 -3.08
CA GLN A 82 -13.43 3.11 -2.76
C GLN A 82 -13.00 2.65 -1.37
N LEU A 83 -11.77 2.96 -0.94
CA LEU A 83 -11.31 2.65 0.40
C LEU A 83 -12.14 3.39 1.47
N ARG A 84 -12.36 4.69 1.31
CA ARG A 84 -13.15 5.47 2.27
C ARG A 84 -14.60 5.00 2.35
N GLU A 85 -15.24 4.78 1.20
CA GLU A 85 -16.61 4.26 1.13
C GLU A 85 -16.73 2.91 1.83
N TYR A 86 -15.80 2.00 1.56
CA TYR A 86 -15.79 0.68 2.21
C TYR A 86 -15.61 0.78 3.72
N MET A 87 -14.66 1.60 4.21
CA MET A 87 -14.45 1.75 5.66
C MET A 87 -15.70 2.32 6.35
N GLN A 88 -16.37 3.29 5.72
CA GLN A 88 -17.63 3.83 6.23
C GLN A 88 -18.76 2.80 6.22
N ALA A 89 -18.96 2.10 5.11
CA ALA A 89 -20.02 1.11 4.94
C ALA A 89 -19.85 -0.12 5.84
N SER A 90 -18.61 -0.56 6.04
CA SER A 90 -18.29 -1.70 6.93
C SER A 90 -18.29 -1.32 8.41
N GLY A 91 -18.28 -0.03 8.75
CA GLY A 91 -18.12 0.43 10.12
C GLY A 91 -16.73 0.15 10.71
N ASN A 92 -15.73 -0.15 9.87
CA ASN A 92 -14.36 -0.40 10.31
C ASN A 92 -13.74 0.90 10.84
N ARG A 93 -13.45 0.90 12.15
CA ARG A 93 -12.78 2.00 12.86
C ARG A 93 -11.38 1.63 13.34
N HIS A 94 -10.94 0.42 13.06
CA HIS A 94 -9.66 -0.13 13.47
C HIS A 94 -8.57 0.21 12.46
N THR A 95 -8.86 -0.01 11.17
CA THR A 95 -7.89 0.12 10.09
C THR A 95 -7.65 1.59 9.70
N ILE A 96 -6.37 1.98 9.57
CA ILE A 96 -5.96 3.33 9.13
C ILE A 96 -5.53 3.29 7.66
N ILE A 97 -5.92 4.32 6.89
CA ILE A 97 -5.46 4.49 5.50
C ILE A 97 -4.28 5.47 5.46
N MET A 98 -3.10 4.96 5.11
CA MET A 98 -1.93 5.79 4.79
C MET A 98 -1.93 6.12 3.30
N HIS A 99 -2.15 7.39 2.99
CA HIS A 99 -2.18 7.88 1.62
C HIS A 99 -0.77 8.12 1.05
N GLU A 100 -0.66 8.12 -0.27
CA GLU A 100 0.61 8.19 -1.00
C GLU A 100 1.55 9.30 -0.52
N LEU A 101 1.07 10.53 -0.34
CA LEU A 101 1.92 11.65 0.07
C LEU A 101 2.61 11.42 1.42
N ILE A 102 1.96 10.70 2.34
CA ILE A 102 2.56 10.33 3.62
C ILE A 102 3.68 9.31 3.38
N ALA A 103 3.45 8.31 2.54
CA ALA A 103 4.47 7.33 2.17
C ALA A 103 5.69 8.01 1.53
N VAL A 104 5.47 8.92 0.58
CA VAL A 104 6.52 9.67 -0.11
C VAL A 104 7.30 10.56 0.86
N LEU A 105 6.62 11.24 1.79
CA LEU A 105 7.26 12.04 2.83
C LEU A 105 8.18 11.17 3.69
N LEU A 106 7.68 10.06 4.23
CA LEU A 106 8.45 9.16 5.10
C LEU A 106 9.65 8.55 4.36
N MET A 107 9.46 8.13 3.12
CA MET A 107 10.54 7.62 2.28
C MET A 107 11.58 8.71 1.99
N SER A 108 11.14 9.94 1.73
CA SER A 108 12.05 11.07 1.46
C SER A 108 12.89 11.41 2.69
N LEU A 109 12.26 11.44 3.87
CA LEU A 109 12.95 11.64 5.15
C LEU A 109 13.94 10.51 5.43
N SER A 110 13.55 9.26 5.19
CA SER A 110 14.43 8.09 5.36
C SER A 110 15.66 8.12 4.44
N GLN A 111 15.53 8.65 3.22
CA GLN A 111 16.62 8.73 2.25
C GLN A 111 17.42 10.05 2.33
N GLY A 112 16.98 11.02 3.13
CA GLY A 112 17.58 12.36 3.18
C GLY A 112 17.45 13.15 1.87
N LYS A 113 16.52 12.77 0.97
CA LYS A 113 16.27 13.45 -0.31
C LYS A 113 14.83 13.25 -0.74
N LEU A 114 14.28 14.22 -1.48
CA LEU A 114 12.94 14.09 -2.05
C LEU A 114 12.88 12.92 -3.03
N VAL A 115 12.01 11.95 -2.76
CA VAL A 115 11.68 10.87 -3.69
C VAL A 115 10.72 11.41 -4.72
N SER A 116 11.07 11.33 -6.01
CA SER A 116 10.16 11.75 -7.07
C SER A 116 9.05 10.72 -7.25
N THR A 117 7.79 11.17 -7.22
CA THR A 117 6.69 10.38 -7.78
C THR A 117 6.55 10.71 -9.25
N LYS A 118 6.26 9.72 -10.10
CA LYS A 118 5.75 9.96 -11.46
C LYS A 118 4.25 10.23 -11.43
N HIS A 119 3.83 11.23 -10.65
CA HIS A 119 2.55 11.90 -10.91
C HIS A 119 2.84 13.19 -11.66
N LYS A 120 3.06 13.05 -12.97
CA LYS A 120 2.50 14.08 -13.84
C LYS A 120 0.99 14.02 -13.59
N SER A 121 0.41 15.16 -13.24
CA SER A 121 -1.00 15.42 -13.45
C SER A 121 -1.41 14.80 -14.79
N VAL A 122 -2.07 13.66 -14.73
CA VAL A 122 -3.01 13.31 -15.79
C VAL A 122 -4.20 14.17 -15.45
N ASP A 123 -4.17 15.41 -15.96
CA ASP A 123 -5.39 16.13 -16.22
C ASP A 123 -6.24 15.17 -17.06
N TYR A 124 -7.28 14.63 -16.44
CA TYR A 124 -8.36 14.02 -17.18
C TYR A 124 -9.21 15.20 -17.67
N ASP A 125 -8.92 15.66 -18.88
CA ASP A 125 -9.93 16.30 -19.72
C ASP A 125 -11.07 15.30 -20.01
#